data_AF-A0A4V4HC69-F1
#
_entry.id   AF-A0A4V4HC69-F1
#
_cell.length_a   1.000
_cell.length_b   1.000
_cell.length_c   1.000
_cell.angle_alpha   90.00
_cell.angle_beta   90.00
_cell.angle_gamma   90.00
#
_symmetry.space_group_name_H-M   'P 1'
#
loop_
_entity.id
_entity.type
_entity.pdbx_description
1 polymer ?
#
loop_
_entity_poly.entity_id
_entity_poly.type
_entity_poly.pdbx_seq_one_letter_code
_entity_poly.pdbx_strand_id
1 'polypeptide(L)'
;QRIVTWFGNTASRHKTANSKSLVPIIEAFNAESLSGQAPRQVVEHKFYEKHGQYKTKVDTAYREHHGSPSADKSHLLNHVAIAKELYEAEPQEVQEKIREEAEIDYKKRLEEHEQLRDGGEHLQTDDTEVLNSRRRQMAPFLHRFLEMFSVATKTWITATAIGKEEGSSDNQLFTCT
;
A
#
# COMPACT_ATOMS: atom_id res chain seq x y z
N GLN A 1 15.30 1.45 36.49
CA GLN A 1 14.34 1.72 35.38
C GLN A 1 14.90 2.61 34.25
N ARG A 2 15.85 3.53 34.47
CA ARG A 2 16.44 4.42 33.42
C ARG A 2 17.24 3.73 32.30
N ILE A 3 17.93 2.62 32.59
CA ILE A 3 18.81 1.93 31.62
C ILE A 3 18.00 1.19 30.55
N VAL A 4 16.87 0.58 30.93
CA VAL A 4 15.99 -0.16 30.01
C VAL A 4 15.34 0.78 28.99
N THR A 5 14.94 1.98 29.41
CA THR A 5 14.44 3.03 28.53
C THR A 5 15.51 3.57 27.59
N TRP A 6 16.77 3.62 28.03
CA TRP A 6 17.89 4.01 27.17
C TRP A 6 18.15 2.97 26.08
N PHE A 7 18.17 1.67 26.40
CA PHE A 7 18.31 0.61 25.38
C PHE A 7 17.12 0.60 24.39
N GLY A 8 15.89 0.75 24.87
CA GLY A 8 14.70 0.83 24.01
C GLY A 8 14.71 2.05 23.07
N ASN A 9 15.09 3.22 23.59
CA ASN A 9 15.15 4.44 22.79
C ASN A 9 16.33 4.46 21.81
N THR A 10 17.46 3.84 22.17
CA THR A 10 18.64 3.76 21.30
C THR A 10 18.42 2.75 20.18
N ALA A 11 17.80 1.59 20.46
CA ALA A 11 17.40 0.62 19.45
C ALA A 11 16.35 1.18 18.46
N SER A 12 15.35 1.90 18.97
CA SER A 12 14.34 2.57 18.12
C SER A 12 14.95 3.69 17.28
N ARG A 13 15.89 4.48 17.83
CA ARG A 13 16.65 5.49 17.09
C ARG A 13 17.59 4.89 16.03
N HIS A 14 18.25 3.76 16.32
CA HIS A 14 19.06 3.05 15.33
C HIS A 14 18.21 2.46 14.21
N LYS A 15 17.04 1.88 14.52
CA LYS A 15 16.08 1.39 13.52
C LYS A 15 15.59 2.50 12.59
N THR A 16 15.29 3.69 13.11
CA THR A 16 14.81 4.83 12.32
C THR A 16 15.89 5.62 11.60
N ALA A 17 17.14 5.61 12.10
CA ALA A 17 18.27 6.27 11.45
C ALA A 17 18.85 5.45 10.29
N ASN A 18 18.90 4.12 10.42
CA ASN A 18 19.52 3.22 9.43
C ASN A 18 18.52 2.60 8.43
N SER A 19 17.21 2.75 8.64
CA SER A 19 16.22 2.25 7.67
C SER A 19 16.12 3.13 6.43
N LYS A 20 16.37 4.45 6.53
CA LYS A 20 16.09 5.40 5.44
C LYS A 20 16.80 5.11 4.12
N SER A 21 18.01 4.53 4.14
CA SER A 21 18.73 4.16 2.91
C SER A 21 18.19 2.89 2.24
N LEU A 22 17.55 2.02 3.01
CA LEU A 22 16.94 0.78 2.54
C LEU A 22 15.43 0.92 2.30
N VAL A 23 14.80 2.01 2.79
CA VAL A 23 13.37 2.31 2.61
C VAL A 23 12.96 2.23 1.15
N PRO A 24 13.65 2.82 0.17
CA PRO A 24 13.25 2.69 -1.24
C PRO A 24 13.30 1.25 -1.78
N ILE A 25 14.23 0.42 -1.27
CA ILE A 25 14.38 -0.99 -1.66
C ILE A 25 13.27 -1.82 -1.01
N ILE A 26 12.96 -1.55 0.25
CA ILE A 26 11.87 -2.17 1.01
C ILE A 26 10.51 -1.74 0.45
N GLU A 27 10.34 -0.49 0.03
CA GLU A 27 9.12 0.04 -0.60
C GLU A 27 8.91 -0.56 -2.00
N ALA A 28 9.97 -0.68 -2.81
CA ALA A 28 9.89 -1.36 -4.11
C ALA A 28 9.50 -2.84 -3.96
N PHE A 29 10.01 -3.50 -2.91
CA PHE A 29 9.69 -4.88 -2.59
C PHE A 29 8.27 -5.04 -1.99
N ASN A 30 7.87 -4.13 -1.10
CA ASN A 30 6.54 -4.12 -0.47
C ASN A 30 5.45 -3.65 -1.44
N ALA A 31 5.77 -2.87 -2.47
CA ALA A 31 4.83 -2.50 -3.53
C ALA A 31 4.32 -3.73 -4.30
N GLU A 32 5.11 -4.80 -4.35
CA GLU A 32 4.68 -6.12 -4.86
C GLU A 32 4.02 -7.01 -3.80
N SER A 33 4.19 -6.75 -2.50
CA SER A 33 3.93 -7.75 -1.44
C SER A 33 3.02 -7.33 -0.29
N LEU A 34 2.67 -6.07 -0.06
CA LEU A 34 1.94 -5.71 1.17
C LEU A 34 0.78 -4.75 0.93
N SER A 35 -0.41 -5.33 1.09
CA SER A 35 -1.64 -4.70 1.51
C SER A 35 -1.37 -3.55 2.49
N GLY A 36 -1.50 -2.32 1.99
CA GLY A 36 -1.40 -1.10 2.79
C GLY A 36 -2.51 -1.00 3.84
N GLN A 37 -2.66 0.18 4.45
CA GLN A 37 -3.82 0.45 5.33
C GLN A 37 -5.13 0.14 4.59
N ALA A 38 -6.11 -0.40 5.31
CA ALA A 38 -7.44 -0.64 4.76
C ALA A 38 -7.97 0.66 4.11
N PRO A 39 -8.53 0.56 2.89
CA PRO A 39 -9.05 1.72 2.20
C PRO A 39 -10.10 2.39 3.08
N ARG A 40 -10.12 3.72 3.08
CA ARG A 40 -11.16 4.51 3.75
C ARG A 40 -12.23 4.86 2.73
N GLN A 41 -13.48 4.92 3.19
CA GLN A 41 -14.56 5.48 2.39
C GLN A 41 -14.25 6.95 2.09
N VAL A 42 -14.35 7.30 0.81
CA VAL A 42 -14.14 8.68 0.35
C VAL A 42 -15.45 9.43 0.58
N VAL A 43 -15.36 10.64 1.12
CA VAL A 43 -16.52 11.49 1.33
C VAL A 43 -17.15 11.88 -0.02
N GLU A 44 -18.47 11.94 -0.09
CA GLU A 44 -19.24 12.03 -1.33
C GLU A 44 -18.85 13.24 -2.18
N HIS A 45 -18.64 14.41 -1.58
CA HIS A 45 -18.20 15.61 -2.30
C HIS A 45 -16.79 15.47 -2.91
N LYS A 46 -15.93 14.60 -2.37
CA LYS A 46 -14.63 14.28 -2.99
C LYS A 46 -14.77 13.20 -4.06
N PHE A 47 -15.72 12.29 -3.88
CA PHE A 47 -16.04 11.27 -4.88
C PHE A 47 -16.72 11.88 -6.11
N TYR A 48 -17.52 12.93 -5.92
CA TYR A 48 -18.14 13.74 -6.97
C TYR A 48 -17.13 14.19 -8.04
N GLU A 49 -15.93 14.59 -7.63
CA GLU A 49 -14.86 15.02 -8.53
C GLU A 49 -14.15 13.89 -9.27
N LYS A 50 -14.43 12.62 -8.92
CA LYS A 50 -13.95 11.46 -9.68
C LYS A 50 -14.60 11.39 -11.08
N HIS A 51 -15.75 12.04 -11.25
CA HIS A 51 -16.45 12.13 -12.53
C HIS A 51 -15.99 13.36 -13.30
N GLY A 52 -15.53 13.17 -14.53
CA GLY A 52 -14.93 14.24 -15.35
C GLY A 52 -15.83 15.46 -15.54
N GLN A 53 -17.15 15.25 -15.66
CA GLN A 53 -18.12 16.34 -15.81
C GLN A 53 -18.19 17.23 -14.56
N TYR A 54 -18.20 16.63 -13.38
CA TYR A 54 -18.32 17.33 -12.10
C TYR A 54 -17.00 17.96 -11.70
N LYS A 55 -15.87 17.28 -11.94
CA LYS A 55 -14.54 17.89 -11.79
C LYS A 55 -14.40 19.17 -12.60
N THR A 56 -14.82 19.15 -13.86
CA THR A 56 -14.76 20.34 -14.73
C THR A 56 -15.64 21.47 -14.18
N LYS A 57 -16.81 21.15 -13.64
CA LYS A 57 -17.73 22.11 -12.99
C LYS A 57 -17.08 22.74 -11.75
N VAL A 58 -16.48 21.94 -10.87
CA VAL A 58 -15.75 22.41 -9.68
C VAL A 58 -14.55 23.27 -10.07
N ASP A 59 -13.73 22.83 -11.02
CA ASP A 59 -12.54 23.56 -11.49
C ASP A 59 -12.90 24.90 -12.17
N THR A 60 -14.08 24.98 -12.77
CA THR A 60 -14.60 26.22 -13.37
C THR A 60 -15.07 27.17 -12.28
N ALA A 61 -15.92 26.70 -11.35
CA ALA A 61 -16.38 27.49 -10.23
C ALA A 61 -15.22 27.98 -9.34
N TYR A 62 -14.22 27.14 -9.12
CA TYR A 62 -13.00 27.53 -8.40
C TYR A 62 -12.27 28.68 -9.10
N ARG A 63 -12.10 28.60 -10.42
CA ARG A 63 -11.45 29.66 -11.19
C ARG A 63 -12.26 30.96 -11.20
N GLU A 64 -13.58 30.88 -11.21
CA GLU A 64 -14.46 32.05 -11.15
C GLU A 64 -14.38 32.76 -9.78
N HIS A 65 -14.35 32.01 -8.68
CA HIS A 65 -14.34 32.56 -7.33
C HIS A 65 -12.94 32.98 -6.83
N HIS A 66 -11.89 32.24 -7.21
CA HIS A 66 -10.55 32.40 -6.64
C HIS A 66 -9.44 32.66 -7.67
N GLY A 67 -9.77 32.66 -8.96
CA GLY A 67 -8.79 32.84 -10.04
C GLY A 67 -7.90 31.62 -10.23
N SER A 68 -6.66 31.85 -10.70
CA SER A 68 -5.71 30.75 -10.91
C SER A 68 -5.26 30.12 -9.58
N PRO A 69 -5.06 28.79 -9.50
CA PRO A 69 -4.56 28.14 -8.30
C PRO A 69 -3.24 28.77 -7.85
N SER A 70 -3.20 29.27 -6.61
CA SER A 70 -1.97 29.76 -6.02
C SER A 70 -1.15 28.59 -5.49
N ALA A 71 0.17 28.76 -5.36
CA ALA A 71 1.04 27.76 -4.75
C ALA A 71 0.79 27.58 -3.23
N ASP A 72 -0.08 28.41 -2.63
CA ASP A 72 -0.41 28.34 -1.21
C ASP A 72 -1.42 27.23 -0.93
N LYS A 73 -1.27 26.53 0.20
CA LYS A 73 -2.11 25.38 0.58
C LYS A 73 -3.59 25.72 0.75
N SER A 74 -3.93 27.01 0.89
CA SER A 74 -5.31 27.51 0.92
C SER A 74 -6.11 27.13 -0.33
N HIS A 75 -5.46 26.97 -1.49
CA HIS A 75 -6.15 26.57 -2.73
C HIS A 75 -6.88 25.23 -2.59
N LEU A 76 -6.28 24.24 -1.91
CA LEU A 76 -6.87 22.92 -1.72
C LEU A 76 -8.10 22.97 -0.82
N LEU A 77 -8.05 23.77 0.24
CA LEU A 77 -9.19 23.92 1.17
C LEU A 77 -10.36 24.62 0.48
N ASN A 78 -10.09 25.68 -0.27
CA ASN A 78 -11.09 26.42 -1.02
C ASN A 78 -11.71 25.57 -2.13
N HIS A 79 -10.89 24.76 -2.82
CA HIS A 79 -11.36 23.84 -3.85
C HIS A 79 -12.30 22.77 -3.28
N VAL A 80 -11.94 22.16 -2.14
CA VAL A 80 -12.82 21.21 -1.44
C VAL A 80 -14.11 21.87 -0.95
N ALA A 81 -14.06 23.14 -0.51
CA ALA A 81 -15.25 23.87 -0.12
C ALA A 81 -16.22 24.08 -1.31
N ILE A 82 -15.70 24.47 -2.47
CA ILE A 82 -16.50 24.63 -3.69
C ILE A 82 -17.07 23.28 -4.17
N ALA A 83 -16.28 22.21 -4.12
CA ALA A 83 -16.77 20.87 -4.44
C ALA A 83 -17.96 20.47 -3.55
N LYS A 84 -17.87 20.80 -2.26
CA LYS A 84 -18.94 20.54 -1.30
C LYS A 84 -20.20 21.38 -1.59
N GLU A 85 -20.05 22.69 -1.81
CA GLU A 85 -21.16 23.58 -2.12
C GLU A 85 -21.89 23.16 -3.40
N LEU A 86 -21.14 22.83 -4.46
CA LEU A 86 -21.72 22.38 -5.72
C LEU A 86 -22.43 21.03 -5.58
N TYR A 87 -21.85 20.09 -4.85
CA TYR A 87 -22.47 18.81 -4.57
C TYR A 87 -23.78 18.96 -3.78
N GLU A 88 -23.79 19.80 -2.73
CA GLU A 88 -24.99 20.06 -1.93
C GLU A 88 -26.09 20.78 -2.72
N ALA A 89 -25.72 21.55 -3.74
CA ALA A 89 -26.65 22.21 -4.66
C ALA A 89 -27.17 21.31 -5.80
N GLU A 90 -26.59 20.12 -6.00
CA GLU A 90 -27.09 19.19 -7.02
C GLU A 90 -28.48 18.65 -6.66
N PRO A 91 -29.30 18.26 -7.65
CA PRO A 91 -30.55 17.55 -7.40
C PRO A 91 -30.35 16.32 -6.52
N GLN A 92 -31.35 16.01 -5.68
CA GLN A 92 -31.28 14.88 -4.75
C GLN A 92 -30.96 13.55 -5.45
N GLU A 93 -31.50 13.33 -6.66
CA GLU A 93 -31.20 12.16 -7.50
C GLU A 93 -29.70 12.01 -7.81
N VAL A 94 -29.00 13.12 -8.07
CA VAL A 94 -27.57 13.13 -8.34
C VAL A 94 -26.77 12.84 -7.08
N GLN A 95 -27.18 13.41 -5.94
CA GLN A 95 -26.53 13.15 -4.65
C GLN A 95 -26.67 11.68 -4.22
N GLU A 96 -27.86 11.11 -4.37
CA GLU A 96 -28.13 9.70 -4.07
C GLU A 96 -27.30 8.78 -4.97
N LYS A 97 -27.28 9.03 -6.28
CA LYS A 97 -26.45 8.28 -7.21
C LYS A 97 -24.97 8.30 -6.84
N ILE A 98 -24.42 9.47 -6.51
CA ILE A 98 -23.02 9.62 -6.11
C ILE A 98 -22.73 8.90 -4.79
N ARG A 99 -23.67 8.92 -3.84
CA ARG A 99 -23.54 8.19 -2.58
C ARG A 99 -23.48 6.68 -2.81
N GLU A 100 -24.38 6.15 -3.65
CA GLU A 100 -24.39 4.73 -4.02
C GLU A 100 -23.10 4.32 -4.72
N GLU A 101 -22.65 5.10 -5.72
CA GLU A 101 -21.41 4.82 -6.45
C GLU A 101 -20.18 4.87 -5.53
N ALA A 102 -20.13 5.81 -4.58
CA ALA A 102 -19.06 5.90 -3.58
C ALA A 102 -19.05 4.68 -2.63
N GLU A 103 -20.22 4.18 -2.26
CA GLU A 103 -20.35 2.98 -1.43
C GLU A 103 -19.92 1.72 -2.18
N ILE A 104 -20.33 1.57 -3.45
CA ILE A 104 -19.92 0.45 -4.32
C ILE A 104 -18.40 0.44 -4.50
N ASP A 105 -17.81 1.61 -4.81
CA ASP A 105 -16.37 1.74 -4.98
C ASP A 105 -15.60 1.43 -3.69
N TYR A 106 -16.13 1.85 -2.54
CA TYR A 106 -15.54 1.52 -1.24
C TYR A 106 -15.58 0.01 -0.98
N LYS A 107 -16.74 -0.65 -1.17
CA LYS A 107 -16.88 -2.09 -0.98
C LYS A 107 -15.93 -2.88 -1.88
N LYS A 108 -15.82 -2.49 -3.16
CA LYS A 108 -14.89 -3.11 -4.10
C LYS A 108 -13.44 -3.00 -3.63
N ARG A 109 -13.00 -1.80 -3.24
CA ARG A 109 -11.63 -1.60 -2.74
C ARG A 109 -11.38 -2.35 -1.45
N LEU A 110 -12.39 -2.45 -0.58
CA LEU A 110 -12.30 -3.22 0.66
C LEU A 110 -12.16 -4.72 0.37
N GLU A 111 -12.94 -5.26 -0.56
CA GLU A 111 -12.84 -6.65 -1.00
C GLU A 111 -11.47 -6.94 -1.63
N GLU A 112 -10.98 -6.06 -2.51
CA GLU A 112 -9.62 -6.17 -3.06
C GLU A 112 -8.56 -6.13 -1.95
N HIS A 113 -8.73 -5.27 -0.95
CA HIS A 113 -7.83 -5.20 0.20
C HIS A 113 -7.88 -6.46 1.07
N GLU A 114 -9.07 -7.02 1.32
CA GLU A 114 -9.26 -8.26 2.07
C GLU A 114 -8.67 -9.45 1.32
N GLN A 115 -8.92 -9.56 0.02
CA GLN A 115 -8.29 -10.56 -0.85
C GLN A 115 -6.76 -10.44 -0.79
N LEU A 116 -6.19 -9.24 -0.90
CA LEU A 116 -4.74 -9.05 -0.81
C LEU A 116 -4.18 -9.28 0.60
N ARG A 117 -4.94 -8.95 1.65
CA ARG A 117 -4.55 -9.19 3.06
C ARG A 117 -4.48 -10.67 3.38
N ASP A 118 -5.48 -11.42 2.93
CA ASP A 118 -5.58 -12.85 3.18
C ASP A 118 -4.71 -13.66 2.18
N GLY A 119 -3.91 -12.96 1.36
CA GLY A 119 -2.96 -13.53 0.41
C GLY A 119 -3.52 -13.90 -0.96
N GLY A 120 -4.83 -13.75 -1.12
CA GLY A 120 -5.57 -13.96 -2.36
C GLY A 120 -5.41 -15.38 -2.90
N GLU A 121 -5.73 -15.55 -4.17
CA GLU A 121 -5.44 -16.78 -4.94
C GLU A 121 -3.93 -17.11 -4.95
N HIS A 122 -3.08 -16.09 -4.76
CA HIS A 122 -1.63 -16.21 -4.86
C HIS A 122 -0.94 -16.84 -3.64
N LEU A 123 -1.60 -16.90 -2.47
CA LEU A 123 -1.12 -17.63 -1.30
C LEU A 123 -1.92 -18.90 -1.00
N GLN A 124 -2.89 -19.29 -1.84
CA GLN A 124 -3.58 -20.58 -1.71
C GLN A 124 -2.57 -21.73 -1.78
N THR A 125 -2.66 -22.63 -0.81
CA THR A 125 -1.73 -23.75 -0.59
C THR A 125 -2.35 -25.11 -0.88
N ASP A 126 -3.58 -25.14 -1.38
CA ASP A 126 -4.38 -26.36 -1.51
C ASP A 126 -3.89 -27.25 -2.66
N ASP A 127 -3.16 -26.66 -3.62
CA ASP A 127 -2.50 -27.37 -4.71
C ASP A 127 -1.02 -27.66 -4.37
N THR A 128 -0.73 -28.94 -4.14
CA THR A 128 0.62 -29.43 -3.83
C THR A 128 1.65 -29.25 -4.96
N GLU A 129 1.24 -29.23 -6.23
CA GLU A 129 2.17 -28.99 -7.35
C GLU A 129 2.57 -27.51 -7.41
N VAL A 130 1.61 -26.62 -7.21
CA VAL A 130 1.85 -25.17 -7.12
C VAL A 130 2.76 -24.84 -5.93
N LEU A 131 2.52 -25.46 -4.77
CA LEU A 131 3.39 -25.32 -3.60
C LEU A 131 4.84 -25.75 -3.87
N ASN A 132 5.03 -26.92 -4.48
CA ASN A 132 6.37 -27.42 -4.77
C ASN A 132 7.09 -26.58 -5.83
N SER A 133 6.36 -26.05 -6.82
CA SER A 133 6.90 -25.07 -7.77
C SER A 133 7.35 -23.78 -7.07
N ARG A 134 6.53 -23.21 -6.18
CA ARG A 134 6.89 -22.03 -5.38
C ARG A 134 8.10 -22.29 -4.47
N ARG A 135 8.18 -23.45 -3.82
CA ARG A 135 9.34 -23.86 -3.00
C ARG A 135 10.63 -23.88 -3.83
N ARG A 136 10.59 -24.41 -5.06
CA ARG A 136 11.75 -24.39 -5.98
C ARG A 136 12.16 -22.99 -6.40
N GLN A 137 11.21 -22.08 -6.58
CA GLN A 137 11.46 -20.69 -6.97
C GLN A 137 11.94 -19.81 -5.80
N MET A 138 11.70 -20.22 -4.56
CA MET A 138 12.06 -19.49 -3.35
C MET A 138 13.57 -19.25 -3.23
N ALA A 139 14.41 -20.27 -3.49
CA ALA A 139 15.86 -20.13 -3.39
C ALA A 139 16.44 -19.14 -4.44
N PRO A 140 16.14 -19.25 -5.75
CA PRO A 140 16.55 -18.24 -6.73
C PRO A 140 16.09 -16.82 -6.39
N PHE A 141 14.88 -16.67 -5.85
CA PHE A 141 14.34 -15.37 -5.46
C PHE A 141 15.10 -14.76 -4.26
N LEU A 142 15.31 -15.54 -3.19
CA LEU A 142 16.06 -15.11 -2.01
C LEU A 142 17.52 -14.78 -2.38
N HIS A 143 18.15 -15.56 -3.24
CA HIS A 143 19.50 -15.27 -3.73
C HIS A 143 19.57 -13.89 -4.38
N ARG A 144 18.64 -13.57 -5.31
CA ARG A 144 18.61 -12.27 -5.99
C ARG A 144 18.40 -11.10 -5.00
N PHE A 145 17.55 -11.30 -4.00
CA PHE A 145 17.35 -10.32 -2.94
C PHE A 145 18.63 -10.09 -2.13
N LEU A 146 19.29 -11.16 -1.69
CA LEU A 146 20.52 -11.08 -0.90
C LEU A 146 21.69 -10.52 -1.70
N GLU A 147 21.77 -10.80 -3.00
CA GLU A 147 22.75 -10.22 -3.91
C GLU A 147 22.57 -8.70 -4.04
N MET A 148 21.33 -8.25 -4.23
CA MET A 148 21.00 -6.81 -4.29
C MET A 148 21.40 -6.09 -3.00
N PHE A 149 21.12 -6.71 -1.85
CA PHE A 149 21.58 -6.19 -0.56
C PHE A 149 23.10 -6.19 -0.46
N SER A 150 23.77 -7.27 -0.87
CA SER A 150 25.23 -7.39 -0.85
C SER A 150 25.92 -6.29 -1.65
N VAL A 151 25.38 -5.94 -2.82
CA VAL A 151 25.86 -4.83 -3.65
C VAL A 151 25.60 -3.48 -2.97
N ALA A 152 24.39 -3.27 -2.46
CA ALA A 152 23.99 -2.00 -1.85
C ALA A 152 24.78 -1.68 -0.56
N THR A 153 25.09 -2.69 0.25
CA THR A 153 25.79 -2.53 1.53
C THR A 153 27.29 -2.82 1.44
N LYS A 154 27.79 -3.30 0.30
CA LYS A 154 29.16 -3.79 0.11
C LYS A 154 29.57 -4.84 1.15
N THR A 155 28.65 -5.73 1.49
CA THR A 155 28.89 -6.83 2.45
C THR A 155 28.65 -8.17 1.78
N TRP A 156 29.44 -9.17 2.14
CA TRP A 156 29.16 -10.54 1.75
C TRP A 156 28.02 -11.10 2.61
N ILE A 157 26.92 -11.55 1.99
CA ILE A 157 25.75 -12.06 2.70
C ILE A 157 25.45 -13.47 2.22
N THR A 158 25.48 -14.43 3.15
CA THR A 158 25.06 -15.82 2.91
C THR A 158 23.85 -16.12 3.78
N ALA A 159 22.80 -16.75 3.21
CA ALA A 159 21.64 -17.17 3.98
C ALA A 159 21.21 -18.60 3.64
N THR A 160 20.72 -19.32 4.63
CA THR A 160 20.17 -20.67 4.47
C THR A 160 18.74 -20.67 4.98
N ALA A 161 17.80 -21.08 4.13
CA ALA A 161 16.42 -21.30 4.50
C ALA A 161 16.15 -22.81 4.58
N ILE A 162 15.54 -23.27 5.67
CA ILE A 162 15.18 -24.68 5.85
C ILE A 162 13.65 -24.76 5.90
N GLY A 163 13.06 -25.45 4.94
CA GLY A 163 11.63 -25.75 4.92
C GLY A 163 11.37 -27.14 5.51
N LYS A 164 10.49 -27.22 6.51
CA LYS A 164 9.98 -28.49 7.03
C LYS A 164 8.52 -28.64 6.62
N GLU A 165 8.20 -29.76 5.99
CA GLU A 165 6.82 -30.15 5.70
C GLU A 165 6.23 -30.85 6.93
N GLU A 166 5.02 -30.47 7.34
CA GLU A 166 4.33 -31.17 8.43
C GLU A 166 4.04 -32.62 8.00
N GLY A 167 4.65 -33.58 8.71
CA GLY A 167 4.48 -35.02 8.45
C GLY A 167 5.58 -35.70 7.63
N SER A 168 6.56 -34.96 7.09
CA SER A 168 7.72 -35.55 6.38
C SER A 168 8.96 -35.61 7.28
N SER A 169 9.74 -36.69 7.18
CA SER A 169 11.04 -36.84 7.85
C SER A 169 12.17 -36.08 7.16
N ASP A 170 11.94 -35.61 5.93
CA ASP A 170 12.97 -35.05 5.07
C ASP A 170 12.92 -33.53 5.08
N ASN A 171 13.97 -32.91 5.63
CA ASN A 171 14.15 -31.46 5.58
C ASN A 171 14.56 -31.04 4.17
N GLN A 172 13.84 -30.11 3.55
CA GLN A 172 14.30 -29.48 2.31
C GLN A 172 15.20 -28.29 2.66
N LEU A 173 16.49 -28.45 2.34
CA LEU A 173 17.50 -27.42 2.52
C LEU A 173 17.54 -26.51 1.27
N PHE A 174 17.28 -25.23 1.47
CA PHE A 174 17.42 -24.19 0.45
C PHE A 174 18.65 -23.34 0.80
N THR A 175 19.75 -23.55 0.09
CA THR A 175 20.98 -22.76 0.28
C THR A 175 21.09 -21.68 -0.80
N CYS A 176 21.40 -20.45 -0.38
CA CYS A 176 21.78 -19.36 -1.27
C CYS A 176 23.14 -18.83 -0.79
N THR A 177 24.20 -19.16 -1.53
CA THR A 177 25.57 -18.69 -1.29
C THR A 177 25.91 -17.48 -2.12
#